data_AF-A0A973ELW0-F1
#
_entry.id   AF-A0A973ELW0-F1
#
_cell.length_a   1.000
_cell.length_b   1.000
_cell.length_c   1.000
_cell.angle_alpha   90.00
_cell.angle_beta   90.00
_cell.angle_gamma   90.00
#
_symmetry.space_group_name_H-M   'P 1'
#
loop_
_entity.id
_entity.type
_entity.pdbx_description
1 polymer ?
#
loop_
_entity_poly.entity_id
_entity_poly.type
_entity_poly.pdbx_seq_one_letter_code
_entity_poly.pdbx_strand_id
1 'polypeptide(L)'
;MKSKIVFWSVVVSFAVACGIHTTASPVCAGTDLYASWVQGNVTQVEYPARLGKPKQLHIGWGARFWGKENTSNWFHIPVTTPVIVENVRTQLKKVFVLFKTDGDAKVTSVHVYDGDKLIKFFDNLSITGSHMTTDASNTFNVIPNISVRYGLSLAVRVEFGAKTGSDFASILFTSAGVDLNRVTP
;
A
#
# COMPACT_ATOMS: atom_id res chain seq x y z
N MET A 1 -97.87 8.49 -6.12
CA MET A 1 -96.62 8.96 -6.76
C MET A 1 -95.47 8.14 -6.22
N LYS A 2 -94.82 7.30 -7.04
CA LYS A 2 -93.66 6.46 -6.65
C LYS A 2 -92.44 7.04 -7.37
N SER A 3 -91.51 7.67 -6.64
CA SER A 3 -90.26 8.18 -7.22
C SER A 3 -89.21 7.06 -7.29
N LYS A 4 -88.66 6.85 -8.49
CA LYS A 4 -87.54 5.94 -8.73
C LYS A 4 -86.24 6.62 -8.28
N ILE A 5 -85.45 5.93 -7.47
CA ILE A 5 -84.08 6.34 -7.10
C ILE A 5 -83.13 5.76 -8.15
N VAL A 6 -82.31 6.62 -8.76
CA VAL A 6 -81.27 6.24 -9.73
C VAL A 6 -79.92 6.41 -9.03
N PHE A 7 -79.17 5.30 -8.88
CA PHE A 7 -77.78 5.32 -8.40
C PHE A 7 -76.85 5.56 -9.59
N TRP A 8 -76.03 6.60 -9.53
CA TRP A 8 -74.87 6.79 -10.40
C TRP A 8 -73.64 6.15 -9.76
N SER A 9 -73.06 5.15 -10.42
CA SER A 9 -71.79 4.54 -10.00
C SER A 9 -70.64 5.47 -10.38
N VAL A 10 -69.98 6.06 -9.39
CA VAL A 10 -68.68 6.73 -9.57
C VAL A 10 -67.59 5.67 -9.51
N VAL A 11 -66.92 5.42 -10.63
CA VAL A 11 -65.70 4.59 -10.66
C VAL A 11 -64.53 5.48 -10.31
N VAL A 12 -63.97 5.32 -9.12
CA VAL A 12 -62.69 5.94 -8.73
C VAL A 12 -61.58 4.99 -9.14
N SER A 13 -60.86 5.31 -10.21
CA SER A 13 -59.65 4.59 -10.60
C SER A 13 -58.48 5.07 -9.74
N PHE A 14 -58.01 4.23 -8.82
CA PHE A 14 -56.71 4.41 -8.16
C PHE A 14 -55.60 3.97 -9.12
N ALA A 15 -54.90 4.93 -9.72
CA ALA A 15 -53.64 4.66 -10.39
C ALA A 15 -52.56 4.45 -9.31
N VAL A 16 -52.08 3.21 -9.15
CA VAL A 16 -50.88 2.93 -8.36
C VAL A 16 -49.67 3.36 -9.19
N ALA A 17 -49.18 4.58 -8.92
CA ALA A 17 -47.88 4.99 -9.40
C ALA A 17 -46.81 4.22 -8.61
N CYS A 18 -46.26 3.16 -9.21
CA CYS A 18 -45.01 2.55 -8.75
C CYS A 18 -43.86 3.53 -9.03
N GLY A 19 -43.70 4.50 -8.13
CA GLY A 19 -42.55 5.37 -8.12
C GLY A 19 -41.33 4.55 -7.74
N ILE A 20 -40.41 4.37 -8.68
CA ILE A 20 -39.08 3.84 -8.42
C ILE A 20 -38.39 4.84 -7.49
N HIS A 21 -38.48 4.61 -6.19
CA HIS A 21 -37.61 5.26 -5.22
C HIS A 21 -36.21 4.66 -5.41
N THR A 22 -35.40 5.31 -6.23
CA THR A 22 -33.95 5.14 -6.16
C THR A 22 -33.49 5.87 -4.91
N THR A 23 -33.67 5.25 -3.74
CA THR A 23 -32.89 5.66 -2.58
C THR A 23 -31.46 5.22 -2.88
N ALA A 24 -30.66 6.13 -3.45
CA ALA A 24 -29.23 6.03 -3.31
C ALA A 24 -28.98 5.85 -1.81
N SER A 25 -28.49 4.67 -1.42
CA SER A 25 -28.11 4.44 -0.03
C SER A 25 -27.18 5.59 0.38
N PRO A 26 -27.36 6.21 1.56
CA PRO A 26 -26.34 7.09 2.08
C PRO A 26 -25.07 6.24 2.19
N VAL A 27 -24.08 6.52 1.34
CA VAL A 27 -22.74 5.99 1.54
C VAL A 27 -22.31 6.60 2.85
N CYS A 28 -22.51 5.88 3.95
CA CYS A 28 -21.90 6.19 5.23
C CYS A 28 -20.44 6.49 4.91
N ALA A 29 -19.98 7.70 5.20
CA ALA A 29 -18.65 8.17 4.88
C ALA A 29 -17.59 7.36 5.66
N GLY A 30 -17.35 6.14 5.24
CA GLY A 30 -16.15 5.39 5.50
C GLY A 30 -15.14 5.83 4.44
N THR A 31 -13.93 6.16 4.86
CA THR A 31 -12.82 6.31 3.92
C THR A 31 -12.61 4.95 3.26
N ASP A 32 -13.06 4.79 2.00
CA ASP A 32 -12.78 3.59 1.22
C ASP A 32 -11.27 3.37 1.21
N LEU A 33 -10.85 2.23 1.78
CA LEU A 33 -9.45 1.85 1.92
C LEU A 33 -9.10 0.85 0.82
N TYR A 34 -8.13 1.22 -0.01
CA TYR A 34 -7.53 0.33 -1.00
C TYR A 34 -6.13 -0.02 -0.56
N ALA A 35 -5.84 -1.30 -0.45
CA ALA A 35 -4.50 -1.80 -0.20
C ALA A 35 -3.92 -2.40 -1.48
N SER A 36 -2.65 -2.13 -1.75
CA SER A 36 -1.92 -2.78 -2.83
C SER A 36 -0.60 -3.32 -2.33
N TRP A 37 -0.27 -4.54 -2.75
CA TRP A 37 0.88 -5.30 -2.28
C TRP A 37 1.61 -5.95 -3.45
N VAL A 38 2.92 -6.04 -3.33
CA VAL A 38 3.80 -6.75 -4.27
C VAL A 38 4.70 -7.71 -3.50
N GLN A 39 5.03 -8.85 -4.13
CA GLN A 39 5.97 -9.82 -3.55
C GLN A 39 7.40 -9.29 -3.59
N GLY A 40 8.22 -9.67 -2.60
CA GLY A 40 9.58 -9.19 -2.44
C GLY A 40 10.51 -9.55 -3.60
N ASN A 41 10.12 -10.50 -4.46
CA ASN A 41 10.82 -10.86 -5.69
C ASN A 41 11.00 -9.69 -6.67
N VAL A 42 10.16 -8.66 -6.60
CA VAL A 42 10.26 -7.49 -7.50
C VAL A 42 11.39 -6.54 -7.12
N THR A 43 12.00 -6.72 -5.96
CA THR A 43 13.02 -5.81 -5.40
C THR A 43 14.24 -5.72 -6.30
N GLN A 44 14.65 -4.49 -6.64
CA GLN A 44 15.84 -4.19 -7.44
C GLN A 44 16.89 -3.46 -6.60
N VAL A 45 18.16 -3.79 -6.79
CA VAL A 45 19.28 -3.15 -6.06
C VAL A 45 19.87 -2.00 -6.87
N GLU A 46 20.20 -0.88 -6.23
CA GLU A 46 20.78 0.30 -6.90
C GLU A 46 22.26 0.13 -7.23
N TYR A 47 23.05 -0.40 -6.29
CA TYR A 47 24.48 -0.62 -6.46
C TYR A 47 24.83 -2.12 -6.39
N PRO A 48 24.69 -2.90 -7.48
CA PRO A 48 25.05 -4.33 -7.50
C PRO A 48 26.50 -4.65 -7.12
N ALA A 49 27.40 -3.65 -7.18
CA ALA A 49 28.80 -3.75 -6.77
C ALA A 49 29.00 -3.70 -5.24
N ARG A 50 28.00 -3.25 -4.48
CA ARG A 50 28.02 -3.22 -3.00
C ARG A 50 27.38 -4.46 -2.37
N LEU A 51 27.03 -5.46 -3.16
CA LEU A 51 26.57 -6.76 -2.68
C LEU A 51 27.75 -7.71 -2.45
N GLY A 52 27.62 -8.56 -1.44
CA GLY A 52 28.56 -9.62 -1.08
C GLY A 52 28.43 -10.84 -1.99
N LYS A 53 29.01 -11.96 -1.56
CA LYS A 53 28.86 -13.27 -2.22
C LYS A 53 28.19 -14.25 -1.25
N PRO A 54 27.06 -14.89 -1.61
CA PRO A 54 26.28 -14.69 -2.85
C PRO A 54 25.64 -13.30 -2.90
N LYS A 55 25.37 -12.77 -4.11
CA LYS A 55 24.78 -11.42 -4.25
C LYS A 55 23.29 -11.40 -3.89
N GLN A 56 22.55 -12.33 -4.48
CA GLN A 56 21.10 -12.42 -4.39
C GLN A 56 20.65 -13.88 -4.45
N LEU A 57 19.55 -14.17 -3.77
CA LEU A 57 18.82 -15.41 -3.87
C LEU A 57 17.33 -15.10 -4.04
N HIS A 58 16.73 -15.61 -5.11
CA HIS A 58 15.28 -15.63 -5.27
C HIS A 58 14.71 -16.84 -4.55
N ILE A 59 13.75 -16.58 -3.67
CA ILE A 59 12.95 -17.58 -2.98
C ILE A 59 11.52 -17.44 -3.52
N GLY A 60 10.70 -18.49 -3.47
CA GLY A 60 9.35 -18.47 -4.09
C GLY A 60 8.43 -17.32 -3.65
N TRP A 61 8.73 -16.67 -2.52
CA TRP A 61 7.94 -15.61 -1.89
C TRP A 61 8.79 -14.37 -1.54
N GLY A 62 10.04 -14.27 -2.00
CA GLY A 62 10.87 -13.12 -1.68
C GLY A 62 12.24 -13.11 -2.35
N ALA A 63 13.02 -12.07 -2.07
CA ALA A 63 14.39 -11.94 -2.52
C ALA A 63 15.32 -11.60 -1.36
N ARG A 64 16.39 -12.39 -1.20
CA ARG A 64 17.45 -12.16 -0.23
C ARG A 64 18.67 -11.56 -0.90
N PHE A 65 19.28 -10.59 -0.23
CA PHE A 65 20.48 -9.89 -0.66
C PHE A 65 21.51 -9.91 0.46
N TRP A 66 22.77 -10.20 0.13
CA TRP A 66 23.88 -10.07 1.08
C TRP A 66 24.68 -8.83 0.73
N GLY A 67 24.98 -8.03 1.73
CA GLY A 67 25.79 -6.83 1.54
C GLY A 67 27.28 -7.10 1.61
N LYS A 68 28.06 -6.22 0.99
CA LYS A 68 29.48 -6.09 1.29
C LYS A 68 29.61 -5.40 2.65
N GLU A 69 30.55 -5.87 3.47
CA GLU A 69 30.81 -5.33 4.80
C GLU A 69 31.10 -3.83 4.77
N ASN A 70 30.60 -3.11 5.77
CA ASN A 70 30.74 -1.66 5.95
C ASN A 70 30.26 -0.86 4.73
N THR A 71 29.18 -1.31 4.08
CA THR A 71 28.57 -0.58 2.97
C THR A 71 27.07 -0.37 3.20
N SER A 72 26.46 0.50 2.41
CA SER A 72 25.01 0.62 2.35
C SER A 72 24.51 0.59 0.90
N ASN A 73 23.27 0.15 0.74
CA ASN A 73 22.62 0.04 -0.56
C ASN A 73 21.16 0.47 -0.49
N TRP A 74 20.62 0.84 -1.65
CA TRP A 74 19.21 1.12 -1.83
C TRP A 74 18.55 -0.04 -2.57
N PHE A 75 17.35 -0.39 -2.11
CA PHE A 75 16.51 -1.43 -2.67
C PHE A 75 15.17 -0.83 -3.08
N HIS A 76 14.87 -0.94 -4.37
CA HIS A 76 13.72 -0.31 -5.02
C HIS A 76 12.61 -1.34 -5.24
N ILE A 77 11.42 -1.04 -4.74
CA ILE A 77 10.25 -1.93 -4.79
C ILE A 77 9.09 -1.14 -5.42
N PRO A 78 8.81 -1.33 -6.72
CA PRO A 78 7.67 -0.69 -7.37
C PRO A 78 6.38 -1.31 -6.86
N VAL A 79 5.42 -0.48 -6.44
CA VAL A 79 4.10 -0.93 -5.99
C VAL A 79 3.05 -0.52 -7.01
N THR A 80 2.33 -1.49 -7.57
CA THR A 80 1.21 -1.22 -8.47
C THR A 80 0.18 -0.38 -7.74
N THR A 81 -0.10 0.84 -8.22
CA THR A 81 -0.91 1.81 -7.46
C THR A 81 -2.15 2.22 -8.24
N PRO A 82 -3.37 1.96 -7.72
CA PRO A 82 -4.58 2.53 -8.29
C PRO A 82 -4.63 4.03 -7.98
N VAL A 83 -4.18 4.84 -8.93
CA VAL A 83 -4.12 6.31 -8.81
C VAL A 83 -5.49 6.99 -8.80
N ILE A 84 -6.47 6.33 -9.42
CA ILE A 84 -7.86 6.75 -9.49
C ILE A 84 -8.70 5.54 -9.14
N VAL A 85 -9.62 5.71 -8.19
CA VAL A 85 -10.65 4.72 -7.87
C VAL A 85 -11.99 5.42 -7.87
N GLU A 86 -12.96 4.87 -8.61
CA GLU A 86 -14.30 5.46 -8.78
C GLU A 86 -14.26 6.94 -9.20
N ASN A 87 -13.40 7.27 -10.18
CA ASN A 87 -13.16 8.63 -10.68
C ASN A 87 -12.60 9.62 -9.65
N VAL A 88 -12.14 9.15 -8.48
CA VAL A 88 -11.53 9.97 -7.44
C VAL A 88 -10.06 9.62 -7.29
N ARG A 89 -9.21 10.64 -7.14
CA ARG A 89 -7.77 10.46 -6.91
C ARG A 89 -7.52 9.90 -5.51
N THR A 90 -6.66 8.89 -5.43
CA THR A 90 -6.28 8.28 -4.15
C THR A 90 -5.25 9.11 -3.39
N GLN A 91 -5.24 8.93 -2.07
CA GLN A 91 -4.29 9.52 -1.14
C GLN A 91 -3.53 8.43 -0.40
N LEU A 92 -2.21 8.48 -0.41
CA LEU A 92 -1.34 7.60 0.34
C LEU A 92 -1.47 7.86 1.84
N LYS A 93 -1.79 6.80 2.60
CA LYS A 93 -1.98 6.82 4.05
C LYS A 93 -0.85 6.10 4.78
N LYS A 94 -0.43 4.93 4.28
CA LYS A 94 0.63 4.14 4.90
C LYS A 94 1.45 3.41 3.84
N VAL A 95 2.69 3.13 4.18
CA VAL A 95 3.55 2.21 3.43
C VAL A 95 4.05 1.10 4.36
N PHE A 96 4.23 -0.09 3.80
CA PHE A 96 4.67 -1.29 4.50
C PHE A 96 5.86 -1.91 3.77
N VAL A 97 6.86 -2.38 4.52
CA VAL A 97 7.99 -3.13 3.96
C VAL A 97 8.23 -4.36 4.81
N LEU A 98 7.84 -5.55 4.33
CA LEU A 98 8.07 -6.78 5.07
C LEU A 98 9.47 -7.32 4.77
N PHE A 99 10.28 -7.45 5.81
CA PHE A 99 11.66 -7.89 5.66
C PHE A 99 12.18 -8.67 6.87
N LYS A 100 13.29 -9.37 6.68
CA LYS A 100 14.13 -9.88 7.76
C LYS A 100 15.58 -9.50 7.50
N THR A 101 16.25 -8.99 8.52
CA THR A 101 17.70 -8.79 8.52
C THR A 101 18.39 -9.91 9.30
N ASP A 102 19.57 -10.30 8.85
CA ASP A 102 20.46 -11.23 9.54
C ASP A 102 21.87 -10.61 9.61
N GLY A 103 22.66 -10.96 10.63
CA GLY A 103 23.96 -10.33 10.90
C GLY A 103 23.82 -8.87 11.33
N ASP A 104 24.82 -8.04 11.02
CA ASP A 104 24.82 -6.60 11.32
C ASP A 104 24.14 -5.76 10.22
N ALA A 105 23.04 -6.28 9.66
CA ALA A 105 22.23 -5.56 8.67
C ALA A 105 21.10 -4.79 9.36
N LYS A 106 20.87 -3.54 8.93
CA LYS A 106 19.76 -2.72 9.45
C LYS A 106 19.15 -1.84 8.38
N VAL A 107 17.83 -1.67 8.45
CA VAL A 107 17.11 -0.67 7.63
C VAL A 107 17.30 0.69 8.29
N THR A 108 17.80 1.65 7.52
CA THR A 108 18.16 3.00 7.98
C THR A 108 17.28 4.10 7.40
N SER A 109 16.69 3.86 6.23
CA SER A 109 15.75 4.78 5.60
C SER A 109 14.69 4.04 4.78
N VAL A 110 13.48 4.62 4.70
CA VAL A 110 12.44 4.26 3.73
C VAL A 110 11.97 5.53 3.05
N HIS A 111 12.13 5.59 1.73
CA HIS A 111 11.76 6.71 0.88
C HIS A 111 10.61 6.28 -0.03
N VAL A 112 9.68 7.21 -0.27
CA VAL A 112 8.49 6.99 -1.09
C VAL A 112 8.53 7.96 -2.26
N TYR A 113 8.52 7.39 -3.47
CA TYR A 113 8.47 8.14 -4.71
C TYR A 113 7.10 8.02 -5.36
N ASP A 114 6.69 9.07 -6.06
CA ASP A 114 5.55 9.10 -6.98
C ASP A 114 6.06 9.60 -8.35
N GLY A 115 6.26 8.67 -9.28
CA GLY A 115 7.07 8.93 -10.47
C GLY A 115 8.53 9.22 -10.10
N ASP A 116 9.06 10.35 -10.58
CA ASP A 116 10.42 10.82 -10.30
C ASP A 116 10.54 11.64 -9.00
N LYS A 117 9.42 11.95 -8.34
CA LYS A 117 9.40 12.82 -7.17
C LYS A 117 9.43 12.04 -5.87
N LEU A 118 10.38 12.38 -5.00
CA LEU A 118 10.36 11.97 -3.60
C LEU A 118 9.22 12.72 -2.88
N ILE A 119 8.20 11.99 -2.41
CA ILE A 119 7.03 12.58 -1.76
C ILE A 119 7.02 12.39 -0.23
N LYS A 120 7.72 11.38 0.28
CA LYS A 120 7.87 11.14 1.72
C LYS A 120 9.16 10.39 2.02
N PHE A 121 9.77 10.67 3.17
CA PHE A 121 10.92 9.94 3.68
C PHE A 121 10.76 9.63 5.17
N PHE A 122 11.34 8.51 5.58
CA PHE A 122 11.48 8.06 6.96
C PHE A 122 12.97 7.73 7.15
N ASP A 123 13.72 8.64 7.76
CA ASP A 123 15.17 8.53 7.95
C ASP A 123 15.53 8.30 9.43
N ASN A 124 16.82 8.08 9.69
CA ASN A 124 17.37 7.84 11.03
C ASN A 124 16.77 6.61 11.71
N LEU A 125 16.43 5.59 10.90
CA LEU A 125 15.95 4.30 11.39
C LEU A 125 17.14 3.44 11.80
N SER A 126 16.89 2.46 12.67
CA SER A 126 17.85 1.42 13.03
C SER A 126 17.11 0.11 13.26
N ILE A 127 16.36 -0.33 12.26
CA ILE A 127 15.45 -1.48 12.38
C ILE A 127 16.19 -2.76 12.00
N THR A 128 16.17 -3.74 12.89
CA THR A 128 16.82 -5.05 12.75
C THR A 128 15.87 -6.18 13.14
N GLY A 129 16.23 -7.43 12.82
CA GLY A 129 15.43 -8.60 13.12
C GLY A 129 14.40 -8.94 12.05
N SER A 130 13.32 -9.60 12.47
CA SER A 130 12.32 -10.21 11.59
C SER A 130 11.00 -9.46 11.65
N HIS A 131 10.64 -8.81 10.54
CA HIS A 131 9.43 -8.01 10.32
C HIS A 131 8.65 -8.57 9.12
N MET A 132 8.42 -9.89 9.15
CA MET A 132 7.84 -10.67 8.05
C MET A 132 6.30 -10.57 8.00
N THR A 133 5.71 -9.95 9.00
CA THR A 133 4.29 -9.57 9.13
C THR A 133 4.23 -8.09 9.47
N THR A 134 3.08 -7.44 9.25
CA THR A 134 2.93 -6.02 9.61
C THR A 134 3.06 -5.80 11.11
N ASP A 135 3.90 -4.86 11.51
CA ASP A 135 4.11 -4.41 12.89
C ASP A 135 4.48 -2.91 12.93
N ALA A 136 4.77 -2.39 14.11
CA ALA A 136 5.06 -0.97 14.31
C ALA A 136 6.38 -0.50 13.68
N SER A 137 7.32 -1.41 13.43
CA SER A 137 8.65 -1.07 12.89
C SER A 137 8.68 -1.07 11.37
N ASN A 138 7.78 -1.81 10.73
CA ASN A 138 7.70 -1.89 9.27
C ASN A 138 6.46 -1.22 8.64
N THR A 139 5.66 -0.55 9.47
CA THR A 139 4.49 0.23 9.07
C THR A 139 4.79 1.71 9.23
N PHE A 140 4.78 2.46 8.13
CA PHE A 140 5.11 3.88 8.14
C PHE A 140 3.88 4.72 7.77
N ASN A 141 3.42 5.53 8.72
CA ASN A 141 2.26 6.41 8.51
C ASN A 141 2.66 7.66 7.71
N VAL A 142 1.86 8.00 6.70
CA VAL A 142 2.03 9.18 5.87
C VAL A 142 1.06 10.25 6.34
N ILE A 143 1.58 11.18 7.15
CA ILE A 143 0.82 12.29 7.72
C ILE A 143 1.49 13.62 7.30
N PRO A 144 0.74 14.58 6.72
CA PRO A 144 -0.62 14.40 6.20
C PRO A 144 -0.66 13.39 5.03
N ASN A 145 -1.83 12.82 4.72
CA ASN A 145 -1.96 11.94 3.56
C ASN A 145 -1.59 12.70 2.28
N ILE A 146 -0.96 12.02 1.32
CA ILE A 146 -0.43 12.65 0.10
C ILE A 146 -1.20 12.16 -1.12
N SER A 147 -1.67 13.07 -1.98
CA SER A 147 -2.33 12.69 -3.24
C SER A 147 -1.35 12.00 -4.18
N VAL A 148 -1.68 10.79 -4.62
CA VAL A 148 -0.85 10.02 -5.57
C VAL A 148 -1.21 10.43 -6.99
N ARG A 149 -0.23 10.73 -7.84
CA ARG A 149 -0.42 11.16 -9.24
C ARG A 149 -0.10 10.07 -10.25
N TYR A 150 0.99 9.34 -10.06
CA TYR A 150 1.56 8.35 -10.95
C TYR A 150 1.80 7.02 -10.21
N GLY A 151 2.91 6.32 -10.47
CA GLY A 151 3.23 5.06 -9.79
C GLY A 151 4.05 5.29 -8.52
N LEU A 152 3.72 4.55 -7.45
CA LEU A 152 4.52 4.54 -6.24
C LEU A 152 5.70 3.57 -6.34
N SER A 153 6.85 4.00 -5.84
CA SER A 153 8.01 3.14 -5.60
C SER A 153 8.56 3.39 -4.20
N LEU A 154 8.89 2.31 -3.50
CA LEU A 154 9.55 2.38 -2.21
C LEU A 154 11.04 2.14 -2.40
N ALA A 155 11.87 3.04 -1.88
CA ALA A 155 13.31 2.89 -1.83
C ALA A 155 13.75 2.67 -0.37
N VAL A 156 14.31 1.50 -0.08
CA VAL A 156 14.70 1.09 1.26
C VAL A 156 16.22 1.11 1.37
N ARG A 157 16.76 1.92 2.27
CA ARG A 157 18.20 1.96 2.54
C ARG A 157 18.54 0.94 3.61
N VAL A 158 19.50 0.09 3.29
CA VAL A 158 20.03 -0.93 4.20
C VAL A 158 21.52 -0.70 4.38
N GLU A 159 21.94 -0.64 5.64
CA GLU A 159 23.35 -0.69 6.01
C GLU A 159 23.72 -2.14 6.31
N PHE A 160 24.87 -2.54 5.79
CA PHE A 160 25.48 -3.84 6.01
C PHE A 160 26.77 -3.59 6.79
N GLY A 161 26.72 -3.85 8.09
CA GLY A 161 27.84 -3.63 8.99
C GLY A 161 28.96 -4.65 8.83
N ALA A 162 29.76 -4.81 9.89
CA ALA A 162 30.87 -5.75 9.89
C ALA A 162 30.35 -7.19 9.86
N LYS A 163 31.16 -8.10 9.32
CA LYS A 163 30.84 -9.53 9.42
C LYS A 163 30.95 -9.99 10.86
N THR A 164 29.86 -10.56 11.38
CA THR A 164 29.80 -11.12 12.73
C THR A 164 29.84 -12.64 12.63
N GLY A 165 30.95 -13.25 13.06
CA GLY A 165 31.13 -14.71 12.99
C GLY A 165 31.19 -15.24 11.55
N SER A 166 30.46 -16.31 11.26
CA SER A 166 30.34 -16.88 9.91
C SER A 166 29.36 -16.14 9.00
N ASP A 167 28.49 -15.31 9.59
CA ASP A 167 27.27 -14.85 8.93
C ASP A 167 27.49 -13.49 8.26
N PHE A 168 27.15 -13.42 6.98
CA PHE A 168 27.16 -12.18 6.23
C PHE A 168 25.91 -11.36 6.55
N ALA A 169 26.08 -10.05 6.73
CA ALA A 169 24.97 -9.12 6.86
C ALA A 169 24.07 -9.23 5.61
N SER A 170 22.78 -9.51 5.83
CA SER A 170 21.84 -9.76 4.75
C SER A 170 20.45 -9.23 5.06
N ILE A 171 19.69 -8.97 4.01
CA ILE A 171 18.28 -8.61 4.09
C ILE A 171 17.46 -9.47 3.14
N LEU A 172 16.33 -9.97 3.63
CA LEU A 172 15.31 -10.67 2.86
C LEU A 172 14.08 -9.79 2.79
N PHE A 173 13.67 -9.40 1.59
CA PHE A 173 12.38 -8.75 1.34
C PHE A 173 11.35 -9.80 0.96
N THR A 174 10.18 -9.72 1.58
CA THR A 174 9.10 -10.70 1.39
C THR A 174 7.92 -10.08 0.69
N SER A 175 7.61 -8.83 1.02
CA SER A 175 6.55 -8.07 0.38
C SER A 175 6.72 -6.59 0.72
N ALA A 176 6.10 -5.75 -0.08
CA ALA A 176 5.87 -4.36 0.28
C ALA A 176 4.48 -3.95 -0.17
N GLY A 177 3.91 -2.95 0.50
CA GLY A 177 2.56 -2.52 0.19
C GLY A 177 2.25 -1.11 0.62
N VAL A 178 1.07 -0.65 0.24
CA VAL A 178 0.55 0.68 0.55
C VAL A 178 -0.92 0.62 0.91
N ASP A 179 -1.32 1.48 1.84
CA ASP A 179 -2.71 1.81 2.11
C ASP A 179 -3.04 3.16 1.46
N LEU A 180 -4.12 3.17 0.68
CA LEU A 180 -4.63 4.32 -0.05
C LEU A 180 -6.05 4.62 0.41
N ASN A 181 -6.34 5.89 0.65
CA ASN A 181 -7.69 6.36 0.92
C ASN A 181 -8.24 7.01 -0.34
N ARG A 182 -9.54 6.83 -0.55
CA ARG A 182 -10.31 7.74 -1.39
C ARG A 182 -10.43 9.09 -0.69
N VAL A 183 -10.16 10.19 -1.40
CA VAL A 183 -10.48 11.53 -0.90
C VAL A 183 -11.98 11.74 -1.07
N THR A 184 -12.73 11.76 0.02
CA THR A 184 -14.14 12.19 -0.07
C THR A 184 -14.18 13.64 -0.55
N PRO A 185 -15.04 13.97 -1.53
CA PRO A 185 -15.23 15.35 -2.00
C PRO A 185 -15.53 16.33 -0.87
#